data_AF-A0A372R9R5-F1
#
_entry.id   AF-A0A372R9R5-F1
#
_cell.length_a   1.000
_cell.length_b   1.000
_cell.length_c   1.000
_cell.angle_alpha   90.00
_cell.angle_beta   90.00
_cell.angle_gamma   90.00
#
_symmetry.space_group_name_H-M   'P 1'
#
loop_
_entity.id
_entity.type
_entity.pdbx_description
1 polymer ?
#
loop_
_entity_poly.entity_id
_entity_poly.type
_entity_poly.pdbx_seq_one_letter_code
_entity_poly.pdbx_strand_id
1 'polypeptide(L)'
;MEYADSGTLKNYLKENFECLTWNDKYNLAYQLTSAVSCLHNERIVHRDLHSGNVLVHQNTIKLSDFGLSKRIESSSNTKTKFFGVIPYVDPKRFKKSDIYSVGVLFWEISSGQPPFAAEEYDIDLALEISQGQCWDIEPDNRSTINQVLERLKAIITKTTENHQTELNLQSTLTDKQNFNPINIDTSNINNSLHGEMSQIIENFDKMNTKEMVYTTLTNEVISSEKNLNKIVNDIVKYIFQMVNEGKDTKTIKYILNYFNDNKINSKEIYDWLLINQNNSDFIFLLGYFNYLGIETSKDRKKAFNLFIKVPEQNHILTQYYVGLCYQVGYGTCGYFYFYGIGISVNYQKAFELYQQAANLGHCIAQYNLADMYEYGKGIEKDINQAIYWYDKSAKQGYQRAQNKLEKLRKNN
;
A
#
# COMPACT_ATOMS: atom_id res chain seq x y z
N MET A 1 -10.38 13.92 -36.15
CA MET A 1 -9.47 13.86 -35.01
C MET A 1 -8.56 15.06 -35.07
N GLU A 2 -8.34 15.71 -33.94
CA GLU A 2 -7.34 16.76 -33.80
C GLU A 2 -5.96 16.11 -33.65
N TYR A 3 -4.90 16.74 -34.18
CA TYR A 3 -3.55 16.20 -34.07
C TYR A 3 -3.03 16.34 -32.63
N ALA A 4 -2.58 15.24 -32.04
CA ALA A 4 -1.95 15.24 -30.73
C ALA A 4 -0.43 15.08 -30.91
N ASP A 5 0.29 16.20 -30.82
CA ASP A 5 1.73 16.30 -31.09
C ASP A 5 2.62 15.44 -30.17
N SER A 6 2.16 15.16 -28.95
CA SER A 6 2.92 14.39 -27.96
C SER A 6 2.53 12.90 -27.95
N GLY A 7 1.70 12.46 -28.90
CA GLY A 7 1.31 11.06 -29.08
C GLY A 7 0.46 10.51 -27.94
N THR A 8 0.59 9.20 -27.69
CA THR A 8 -0.14 8.50 -26.63
C THR A 8 0.48 8.78 -25.26
N LEU A 9 -0.32 8.70 -24.20
CA LEU A 9 0.13 8.84 -22.82
C LEU A 9 1.26 7.85 -22.51
N LYS A 10 1.19 6.63 -23.05
CA LYS A 10 2.26 5.63 -22.94
C LYS A 10 3.61 6.15 -23.45
N ASN A 11 3.62 6.73 -24.65
CA ASN A 11 4.85 7.25 -25.24
C ASN A 11 5.30 8.52 -24.53
N TYR A 12 4.36 9.41 -24.20
CA TYR A 12 4.63 10.64 -23.47
C TYR A 12 5.33 10.38 -22.13
N LEU A 13 4.81 9.43 -21.33
CA LEU A 13 5.43 9.05 -20.06
C LEU A 13 6.82 8.43 -20.28
N LYS A 14 6.98 7.54 -21.26
CA LYS A 14 8.28 6.95 -21.57
C LYS A 14 9.36 7.99 -21.86
N GLU A 15 9.00 9.09 -22.53
CA GLU A 15 9.94 10.13 -22.95
C GLU A 15 10.13 11.24 -21.91
N ASN A 16 9.11 11.57 -21.12
CA ASN A 16 9.11 12.79 -20.30
C ASN A 16 9.03 12.53 -18.79
N PHE A 17 8.90 11.27 -18.34
CA PHE A 17 8.59 10.98 -16.94
C PHE A 17 9.61 11.52 -15.92
N GLU A 18 10.90 11.52 -16.24
CA GLU A 18 11.94 12.08 -15.36
C GLU A 18 11.82 13.60 -15.19
N CYS A 19 11.22 14.29 -16.17
CA CYS A 19 10.99 15.73 -16.16
C CYS A 19 9.64 16.13 -15.54
N LEU A 20 8.74 15.17 -15.29
CA LEU A 20 7.42 15.46 -14.72
C LEU A 20 7.50 15.63 -13.21
N THR A 21 7.11 16.80 -12.72
CA THR A 21 6.91 17.03 -11.29
C THR A 21 5.65 16.31 -10.81
N TRP A 22 5.49 16.18 -9.49
CA TRP A 22 4.23 15.66 -8.94
C TRP A 22 3.03 16.54 -9.29
N ASN A 23 3.21 17.86 -9.40
CA ASN A 23 2.15 18.76 -9.82
C ASN A 23 1.70 18.46 -11.26
N ASP A 24 2.65 18.20 -12.16
CA ASP A 24 2.35 17.79 -13.53
C ASP A 24 1.59 16.46 -13.57
N LYS A 25 2.04 15.47 -12.78
CA LYS A 25 1.38 14.17 -12.65
C LYS A 25 -0.05 14.30 -12.11
N TYR A 26 -0.27 15.15 -11.11
CA TYR A 26 -1.61 15.45 -10.60
C TYR A 26 -2.49 16.14 -11.64
N ASN A 27 -1.94 17.07 -12.40
CA ASN A 27 -2.66 17.73 -13.48
C ASN A 27 -3.08 16.75 -14.58
N LEU A 28 -2.19 15.84 -15.00
CA LEU A 28 -2.54 14.78 -15.96
C LEU A 28 -3.65 13.87 -15.41
N ALA A 29 -3.54 13.44 -14.15
CA ALA A 29 -4.57 12.63 -13.50
C ALA A 29 -5.93 13.36 -13.38
N TYR A 30 -5.90 14.66 -13.06
CA TYR A 30 -7.08 15.52 -12.99
C TYR A 30 -7.78 15.67 -14.33
N GLN A 31 -7.02 15.94 -15.40
CA GLN A 31 -7.58 16.09 -16.73
C GLN A 31 -8.16 14.76 -17.25
N LEU A 32 -7.46 13.64 -17.03
CA LEU A 32 -7.96 12.30 -17.37
C LEU A 32 -9.31 12.02 -16.67
N THR A 33 -9.38 12.30 -15.37
CA THR A 33 -10.60 12.09 -14.57
C THR A 33 -11.73 13.00 -15.03
N SER A 34 -11.42 14.26 -15.35
CA SER A 34 -12.38 15.23 -15.85
C SER A 34 -12.96 14.78 -17.19
N ALA A 35 -12.12 14.28 -18.10
CA ALA A 35 -12.55 13.77 -19.40
C ALA A 35 -13.45 12.53 -19.26
N VAL A 36 -13.09 11.58 -18.38
CA VAL A 36 -13.93 10.39 -18.12
C VAL A 36 -15.23 10.77 -17.41
N SER A 37 -15.21 11.72 -16.46
CA SER A 37 -16.41 12.25 -15.80
C SER A 37 -17.36 12.89 -16.81
N CYS A 38 -16.84 13.66 -17.77
CA CYS A 38 -17.63 14.22 -18.87
C CYS A 38 -18.38 13.14 -19.65
N LEU A 39 -17.71 12.05 -20.04
CA LEU A 39 -18.35 10.92 -20.71
C LEU A 39 -19.44 10.27 -19.84
N HIS A 40 -19.16 10.05 -18.56
CA HIS A 40 -20.11 9.41 -17.64
C HIS A 40 -21.35 10.27 -17.40
N ASN A 41 -21.19 11.60 -17.33
CA ASN A 41 -22.30 12.56 -17.23
C ASN A 41 -23.20 12.50 -18.46
N GLU A 42 -22.62 12.30 -19.64
CA GLU A 42 -23.35 12.05 -20.91
C GLU A 42 -23.88 10.60 -21.03
N ARG A 43 -23.81 9.82 -19.94
CA ARG A 43 -24.20 8.40 -19.86
C ARG A 43 -23.45 7.52 -20.87
N ILE A 44 -22.19 7.83 -21.18
CA ILE A 44 -21.30 7.08 -22.06
C ILE A 44 -20.23 6.37 -21.22
N VAL A 45 -19.99 5.08 -21.48
CA VAL A 45 -18.88 4.31 -20.91
C VAL A 45 -17.89 4.01 -22.03
N HIS A 46 -16.61 4.27 -21.81
CA HIS A 46 -15.54 4.12 -22.80
C HIS A 46 -15.19 2.66 -23.08
N ARG A 47 -15.09 1.84 -22.03
CA ARG A 47 -14.90 0.36 -22.04
C ARG A 47 -13.55 -0.14 -22.55
N ASP A 48 -12.64 0.74 -22.92
CA ASP A 48 -11.31 0.40 -23.44
C ASP A 48 -10.28 1.48 -23.11
N LEU A 49 -10.32 1.97 -21.87
CA LEU A 49 -9.36 2.94 -21.37
C LEU A 49 -8.03 2.25 -21.06
N HIS A 50 -6.97 2.66 -21.74
CA HIS A 50 -5.59 2.32 -21.43
C HIS A 50 -4.67 3.42 -22.00
N SER A 51 -3.39 3.42 -21.64
CA SER A 51 -2.47 4.52 -21.98
C SER A 51 -2.18 4.69 -23.47
N GLY A 52 -2.58 3.72 -24.29
CA GLY A 52 -2.57 3.80 -25.75
C GLY A 52 -3.76 4.59 -26.34
N ASN A 53 -4.90 4.61 -25.64
CA ASN A 53 -6.12 5.31 -26.06
C ASN A 53 -6.27 6.69 -25.38
N VAL A 54 -5.30 7.09 -24.56
CA VAL A 54 -5.19 8.43 -24.02
C VAL A 54 -4.10 9.16 -24.79
N LEU A 55 -4.40 10.33 -25.32
CA LEU A 55 -3.46 11.19 -26.04
C LEU A 55 -3.03 12.38 -25.19
N VAL A 56 -1.82 12.86 -25.42
CA VAL A 56 -1.29 14.08 -24.81
C VAL A 56 -1.03 15.10 -25.91
N HIS A 57 -1.54 16.31 -25.74
CA HIS A 57 -1.26 17.43 -26.62
C HIS A 57 -1.00 18.67 -25.78
N GLN A 58 0.21 19.26 -25.85
CA GLN A 58 0.57 20.45 -25.05
C GLN A 58 0.21 20.28 -23.55
N ASN A 59 0.67 19.19 -22.93
CA ASN A 59 0.35 18.78 -21.55
C ASN A 59 -1.16 18.62 -21.24
N THR A 60 -1.99 18.52 -22.27
CA THR A 60 -3.43 18.33 -22.16
C THR A 60 -3.83 16.90 -22.51
N ILE A 61 -4.63 16.26 -21.66
CA ILE A 61 -5.16 14.91 -21.89
C ILE A 61 -6.36 14.95 -22.83
N LYS A 62 -6.35 14.08 -23.86
CA LYS A 62 -7.50 13.85 -24.75
C LYS A 62 -7.80 12.35 -24.81
N LEU A 63 -9.06 11.97 -24.64
CA LEU A 63 -9.50 10.58 -24.80
C LEU A 63 -9.72 10.28 -26.28
N SER A 64 -9.36 9.07 -26.70
CA SER A 64 -9.45 8.60 -28.09
C SER A 64 -9.90 7.15 -28.17
N ASP A 65 -10.19 6.67 -29.38
CA ASP A 65 -10.69 5.31 -29.66
C ASP A 65 -11.97 4.93 -28.91
N PHE A 66 -13.06 5.58 -29.32
CA PHE A 66 -14.41 5.30 -28.80
C PHE A 66 -15.08 4.07 -29.46
N GLY A 67 -14.34 3.24 -30.21
CA GLY A 67 -14.91 2.13 -30.99
C GLY A 67 -15.68 1.10 -30.16
N LEU A 68 -15.33 0.95 -28.88
CA LEU A 68 -15.99 0.04 -27.93
C LEU A 68 -16.95 0.74 -26.96
N SER A 69 -17.08 2.07 -27.06
CA SER A 69 -17.88 2.90 -26.18
C SER A 69 -19.38 2.61 -26.32
N LYS A 70 -20.14 2.73 -25.22
CA LYS A 70 -21.57 2.40 -25.20
C LYS A 70 -22.36 3.29 -24.24
N ARG A 71 -23.59 3.63 -24.60
CA ARG A 71 -24.53 4.34 -23.70
C ARG A 71 -25.05 3.39 -22.62
N ILE A 72 -25.11 3.87 -21.38
CA ILE A 72 -25.45 3.09 -20.17
C ILE A 72 -26.81 2.36 -20.27
N GLU A 73 -27.77 2.89 -21.02
CA GLU A 73 -29.14 2.35 -21.15
C GLU A 73 -29.29 1.21 -22.18
N SER A 74 -28.26 0.92 -22.97
CA SER A 74 -28.32 -0.15 -23.97
C SER A 74 -27.93 -1.52 -23.37
N SER A 75 -28.64 -1.96 -22.33
CA SER A 75 -28.53 -3.32 -21.82
C SER A 75 -29.20 -4.31 -22.78
N SER A 76 -28.46 -4.76 -23.80
CA SER A 76 -28.78 -5.99 -24.51
C SER A 76 -27.81 -7.07 -24.07
N ASN A 77 -28.38 -8.19 -23.58
CA ASN A 77 -27.74 -9.47 -23.24
C ASN A 77 -26.96 -10.05 -24.43
N THR A 78 -25.83 -9.44 -24.74
CA THR A 78 -24.91 -9.92 -25.76
C THR A 78 -23.68 -10.40 -25.04
N LYS A 79 -23.33 -11.69 -25.22
CA LYS A 79 -22.06 -12.27 -24.81
C LYS A 79 -20.95 -11.31 -25.25
N THR A 80 -20.36 -10.59 -24.31
CA THR A 80 -19.33 -9.60 -24.64
C THR A 80 -18.08 -10.39 -25.00
N LYS A 81 -17.67 -10.34 -26.27
CA LYS A 81 -16.32 -10.76 -26.66
C LYS A 81 -15.30 -10.03 -25.76
N PHE A 82 -14.28 -10.74 -25.31
CA PHE A 82 -13.24 -10.18 -24.45
C PHE A 82 -12.37 -9.23 -25.28
N PHE A 83 -12.72 -7.94 -25.25
CA PHE A 83 -11.93 -6.87 -25.86
C PHE A 83 -11.36 -5.97 -24.76
N GLY A 84 -10.10 -5.59 -24.87
CA GLY A 84 -9.39 -4.68 -23.97
C GLY A 84 -7.99 -5.16 -23.57
N VAL A 85 -7.15 -4.25 -23.08
CA VAL A 85 -5.78 -4.54 -22.65
C VAL A 85 -5.79 -5.08 -21.21
N ILE A 86 -5.38 -6.34 -21.02
CA ILE A 86 -5.62 -7.16 -19.80
C ILE A 86 -5.44 -6.40 -18.47
N PRO A 87 -4.32 -5.71 -18.20
CA PRO A 87 -4.14 -4.99 -16.94
C PRO A 87 -5.13 -3.86 -16.66
N TYR A 88 -5.79 -3.32 -17.69
CA TYR A 88 -6.73 -2.21 -17.58
C TYR A 88 -8.19 -2.69 -17.60
N VAL A 89 -8.43 -4.00 -17.72
CA VAL A 89 -9.78 -4.58 -17.76
C VAL A 89 -10.20 -4.99 -16.36
N ASP A 90 -11.38 -4.51 -15.94
CA ASP A 90 -11.97 -4.89 -14.67
C ASP A 90 -12.27 -6.40 -14.60
N PRO A 91 -11.69 -7.14 -13.63
CA PRO A 91 -11.83 -8.60 -13.56
C PRO A 91 -13.26 -9.12 -13.31
N LYS A 92 -14.19 -8.32 -12.76
CA LYS A 92 -15.58 -8.79 -12.45
C LYS A 92 -16.65 -8.36 -13.45
N ARG A 93 -16.31 -7.69 -14.56
CA ARG A 93 -17.20 -7.15 -15.63
C ARG A 93 -18.71 -7.23 -15.32
N PHE A 94 -19.29 -6.18 -14.73
CA PHE A 94 -20.56 -5.54 -15.14
C PHE A 94 -20.76 -4.25 -14.33
N LYS A 95 -20.94 -3.12 -15.04
CA LYS A 95 -21.33 -1.76 -14.61
C LYS A 95 -20.31 -0.70 -14.17
N LYS A 96 -19.00 -0.94 -14.04
CA LYS A 96 -18.01 0.16 -13.76
C LYS A 96 -16.60 -0.09 -14.35
N SER A 97 -16.50 -0.38 -15.65
CA SER A 97 -15.21 -0.76 -16.27
C SER A 97 -14.19 0.39 -16.37
N ASP A 98 -14.63 1.62 -16.59
CA ASP A 98 -13.71 2.76 -16.80
C ASP A 98 -13.00 3.21 -15.51
N ILE A 99 -13.68 3.09 -14.36
CA ILE A 99 -13.13 3.52 -13.07
C ILE A 99 -11.91 2.67 -12.68
N TYR A 100 -11.98 1.37 -12.95
CA TYR A 100 -10.84 0.48 -12.77
C TYR A 100 -9.66 0.91 -13.66
N SER A 101 -9.93 1.10 -14.95
CA SER A 101 -8.92 1.53 -15.92
C SER A 101 -8.27 2.87 -15.56
N VAL A 102 -9.05 3.84 -15.06
CA VAL A 102 -8.53 5.12 -14.54
C VAL A 102 -7.59 4.90 -13.36
N GLY A 103 -7.90 3.98 -12.45
CA GLY A 103 -7.01 3.63 -11.34
C GLY A 103 -5.67 3.06 -11.82
N VAL A 104 -5.69 2.19 -12.84
CA VAL A 104 -4.48 1.62 -13.45
C VAL A 104 -3.68 2.70 -14.18
N LEU A 105 -4.35 3.61 -14.88
CA LEU A 105 -3.72 4.77 -15.53
C LEU A 105 -3.07 5.73 -14.53
N PHE A 106 -3.67 5.95 -13.34
CA PHE A 106 -3.00 6.72 -12.29
C PHE A 106 -1.73 6.06 -11.81
N TRP A 107 -1.73 4.73 -11.68
CA TRP A 107 -0.51 4.00 -11.31
C TRP A 107 0.58 4.18 -12.37
N GLU A 108 0.24 4.07 -13.65
CA GLU A 108 1.18 4.30 -14.76
C GLU A 108 1.69 5.75 -14.80
N ILE A 109 0.83 6.77 -14.62
CA ILE A 109 1.24 8.18 -14.51
C ILE A 109 2.17 8.41 -13.32
N SER A 110 1.93 7.73 -12.20
CA SER A 110 2.72 7.89 -10.97
C SER A 110 4.09 7.19 -11.03
N SER A 111 4.16 6.04 -11.70
CA SER A 111 5.34 5.17 -11.75
C SER A 111 6.19 5.34 -13.01
N GLY A 112 5.60 5.84 -14.10
CA GLY A 112 6.24 5.93 -15.41
C GLY A 112 6.40 4.58 -16.11
N GLN A 113 5.86 3.52 -15.51
CA GLN A 113 6.00 2.15 -15.99
C GLN A 113 4.66 1.59 -16.44
N PRO A 114 4.63 0.71 -17.47
CA PRO A 114 3.42 -0.02 -17.82
C PRO A 114 3.08 -1.04 -16.70
N PRO A 115 1.78 -1.29 -16.44
CA PRO A 115 1.37 -2.21 -15.39
C PRO A 115 1.84 -3.63 -15.71
N PHE A 116 2.44 -4.32 -14.74
CA PHE A 116 3.02 -5.65 -14.95
C PHE A 116 4.10 -5.69 -16.05
N ALA A 117 4.97 -4.68 -16.12
CA ALA A 117 6.03 -4.57 -17.13
C ALA A 117 6.98 -5.79 -17.26
N ALA A 118 7.01 -6.67 -16.26
CA ALA A 118 7.82 -7.89 -16.24
C ALA A 118 7.07 -9.13 -16.74
N GLU A 119 5.75 -9.03 -16.99
CA GLU A 119 4.87 -10.15 -17.34
C GLU A 119 4.32 -9.99 -18.75
N GLU A 120 4.02 -11.11 -19.42
CA GLU A 120 3.28 -11.09 -20.67
C GLU A 120 1.79 -10.84 -20.41
N TYR A 121 1.13 -10.05 -21.27
CA TYR A 121 -0.31 -9.78 -21.13
C TYR A 121 -1.11 -10.95 -21.71
N ASP A 122 -1.11 -12.06 -20.98
CA ASP A 122 -1.72 -13.32 -21.37
C ASP A 122 -2.88 -13.73 -20.44
N ILE A 123 -3.42 -14.93 -20.68
CA ILE A 123 -4.55 -15.44 -19.90
C ILE A 123 -4.16 -15.76 -18.46
N ASP A 124 -2.89 -16.04 -18.18
CA ASP A 124 -2.39 -16.37 -16.86
C ASP A 124 -2.33 -15.11 -16.00
N LEU A 125 -1.82 -14.00 -16.56
CA LEU A 125 -1.90 -12.69 -15.90
C LEU A 125 -3.36 -12.26 -15.64
N ALA A 126 -4.27 -12.53 -16.58
CA ALA A 126 -5.69 -12.24 -16.38
C ALA A 126 -6.29 -13.06 -15.22
N LEU A 127 -5.89 -14.32 -15.07
CA LEU A 127 -6.30 -15.18 -13.95
C LEU A 127 -5.74 -14.67 -12.62
N GLU A 128 -4.49 -14.22 -12.58
CA GLU A 128 -3.87 -13.65 -11.37
C GLU A 128 -4.56 -12.36 -10.91
N ILE A 129 -4.86 -11.45 -11.86
CA ILE A 129 -5.59 -10.21 -11.60
C ILE A 129 -7.00 -10.52 -11.04
N SER A 130 -7.67 -11.54 -11.59
CA SER A 130 -9.01 -11.95 -11.15
C SER A 130 -9.07 -12.48 -9.72
N GLN A 131 -7.94 -12.98 -9.20
CA GLN A 131 -7.82 -13.50 -7.84
C GLN A 131 -7.54 -12.40 -6.80
N GLY A 132 -7.51 -11.12 -7.19
CA GLY A 132 -7.50 -9.99 -6.26
C GLY A 132 -6.14 -9.57 -5.75
N GLN A 133 -5.07 -9.86 -6.47
CA GLN A 133 -3.73 -9.58 -6.00
C GLN A 133 -3.41 -8.06 -5.91
N CYS A 134 -4.13 -7.20 -6.63
CA CYS A 134 -3.71 -5.81 -6.83
C CYS A 134 -4.77 -4.71 -6.57
N TRP A 135 -6.07 -4.99 -6.68
CA TRP A 135 -7.15 -3.98 -6.62
C TRP A 135 -8.41 -4.51 -5.93
N ASP A 136 -9.28 -3.62 -5.43
CA ASP A 136 -10.58 -4.04 -4.89
C ASP A 136 -11.44 -4.65 -6.01
N ILE A 137 -11.67 -5.95 -5.87
CA ILE A 137 -12.40 -6.75 -6.85
C ILE A 137 -13.90 -6.45 -6.77
N GLU A 138 -14.41 -5.83 -5.70
CA GLU A 138 -15.84 -5.57 -5.54
C GLU A 138 -16.25 -4.23 -6.18
N PRO A 139 -17.00 -4.23 -7.32
CA PRO A 139 -17.31 -3.00 -8.06
C PRO A 139 -18.19 -2.01 -7.26
N ASP A 140 -18.97 -2.52 -6.31
CA ASP A 140 -19.87 -1.72 -5.49
C ASP A 140 -19.12 -0.91 -4.41
N ASN A 141 -17.92 -1.34 -4.02
CA ASN A 141 -17.08 -0.64 -3.05
C ASN A 141 -16.23 0.49 -3.68
N ARG A 142 -16.21 0.58 -5.02
CA ARG A 142 -15.41 1.58 -5.73
C ARG A 142 -16.08 2.95 -5.73
N SER A 143 -15.28 3.98 -5.45
CA SER A 143 -15.68 5.39 -5.53
C SER A 143 -16.18 5.74 -6.94
N THR A 144 -17.11 6.69 -7.03
CA THR A 144 -17.56 7.23 -8.32
C THR A 144 -16.49 8.15 -8.92
N ILE A 145 -16.51 8.36 -10.24
CA ILE A 145 -15.56 9.26 -10.90
C ILE A 145 -15.63 10.69 -10.34
N ASN A 146 -16.82 11.14 -9.92
CA ASN A 146 -17.01 12.45 -9.29
C ASN A 146 -16.41 12.52 -7.89
N GLN A 147 -16.47 11.43 -7.10
CA GLN A 147 -15.77 11.34 -5.82
C GLN A 147 -14.25 11.34 -5.98
N VAL A 148 -13.73 10.75 -7.07
CA VAL A 148 -12.30 10.83 -7.43
C VAL A 148 -11.92 12.26 -7.80
N LEU A 149 -12.75 12.95 -8.60
CA LEU A 149 -12.52 14.33 -9.04
C LEU A 149 -12.46 15.32 -7.87
N GLU A 150 -13.42 15.27 -6.94
CA GLU A 150 -13.45 16.17 -5.78
C GLU A 150 -12.22 16.01 -4.88
N ARG A 151 -11.65 14.79 -4.81
CA ARG A 151 -10.45 14.53 -4.02
C ARG A 151 -9.18 14.94 -4.74
N LEU A 152 -9.11 14.79 -6.06
CA LEU A 152 -8.03 15.38 -6.87
C LEU A 152 -7.95 16.89 -6.66
N LYS A 153 -9.10 17.59 -6.68
CA LYS A 153 -9.15 19.03 -6.38
C LYS A 153 -8.58 19.33 -5.00
N ALA A 154 -8.99 18.59 -3.97
CA ALA A 154 -8.52 18.79 -2.60
C ALA A 154 -7.00 18.54 -2.42
N ILE A 155 -6.41 17.63 -3.19
CA ILE A 155 -4.95 17.38 -3.16
C ILE A 155 -4.22 18.52 -3.86
N ILE A 156 -4.68 18.93 -5.04
CA ILE A 156 -4.07 20.03 -5.80
C ILE A 156 -4.09 21.33 -4.98
N THR A 157 -5.20 21.63 -4.29
CA THR A 157 -5.29 22.83 -3.43
C THR A 157 -4.33 22.77 -2.24
N LYS A 158 -4.26 21.65 -1.52
CA LYS A 158 -3.32 21.47 -0.39
C LYS A 158 -1.86 21.56 -0.83
N THR A 159 -1.53 21.03 -1.99
CA THR A 159 -0.15 21.06 -2.53
C THR A 159 0.25 22.48 -2.91
N THR A 160 -0.69 23.28 -3.41
CA THR A 160 -0.48 24.70 -3.75
C THR A 160 -0.30 25.56 -2.50
N GLU A 161 -1.09 25.32 -1.44
CA GLU A 161 -0.96 25.98 -0.14
C GLU A 161 0.39 25.68 0.54
N ASN A 162 0.83 24.42 0.53
CA ASN A 162 2.11 24.00 1.10
C ASN A 162 3.31 24.64 0.37
N HIS A 163 3.28 24.77 -0.96
CA HIS A 163 4.33 25.46 -1.71
C HIS A 163 4.39 26.96 -1.43
N GLN A 164 3.25 27.62 -1.20
CA GLN A 164 3.24 29.01 -0.72
C GLN A 164 3.81 29.14 0.70
N THR A 165 3.60 28.13 1.57
CA THR A 165 4.19 28.13 2.90
C THR A 165 5.71 27.86 2.85
N GLU A 166 6.18 26.98 1.97
CA GLU A 166 7.61 26.70 1.76
C GLU A 166 8.37 27.87 1.11
N LEU A 167 7.76 28.56 0.15
CA LEU A 167 8.31 29.79 -0.44
C LEU A 167 8.36 30.94 0.58
N ASN A 168 7.38 31.02 1.49
CA ASN A 168 7.38 31.99 2.60
C ASN A 168 8.38 31.62 3.72
N LEU A 169 8.72 30.34 3.88
CA LEU A 169 9.78 29.88 4.79
C LEU A 169 11.18 30.08 4.21
N GLN A 170 11.34 30.03 2.88
CA GLN A 170 12.62 30.34 2.22
C GLN A 170 12.89 31.85 2.13
N SER A 171 11.87 32.69 1.97
CA SER A 171 12.04 34.15 1.96
C SER A 171 12.27 34.76 3.36
N THR A 172 12.03 34.00 4.43
CA THR A 172 12.22 34.45 5.83
C THR A 172 13.60 34.13 6.42
N LEU A 173 14.49 33.46 5.66
CA LEU A 173 15.87 33.18 6.09
C LEU A 173 16.93 34.18 5.59
N THR A 174 16.52 35.21 4.84
CA THR A 174 17.35 36.37 4.49
C THR A 174 16.61 37.65 4.83
N ASP A 175 16.79 38.10 6.07
CA ASP A 175 17.01 39.50 6.47
C ASP A 175 16.55 39.73 7.92
N LYS A 176 17.54 39.90 8.80
CA LYS A 176 17.35 40.56 10.09
C LYS A 176 17.21 42.06 9.82
N GLN A 177 16.05 42.65 10.09
CA GLN A 177 15.90 43.89 10.88
C GLN A 177 14.43 44.32 11.07
N ASN A 178 14.10 44.63 12.33
CA ASN A 178 12.90 45.24 12.93
C ASN A 178 12.00 46.15 12.03
N PHE A 179 10.67 45.98 12.05
CA PHE A 179 9.70 46.70 12.92
C PHE A 179 8.21 46.46 12.51
N ASN A 180 7.39 46.18 13.53
CA ASN A 180 5.93 46.31 13.77
C ASN A 180 4.82 45.88 12.76
N PRO A 181 3.77 45.17 13.25
CA PRO A 181 2.62 44.74 12.46
C PRO A 181 1.54 45.83 12.35
N ILE A 182 0.92 45.93 11.18
CA ILE A 182 -0.35 46.64 10.98
C ILE A 182 -1.46 45.61 10.82
N ASN A 183 -2.49 45.76 11.66
CA ASN A 183 -3.77 45.07 11.59
C ASN A 183 -4.35 45.11 10.18
N ILE A 184 -4.70 43.94 9.65
CA ILE A 184 -5.80 43.81 8.69
C ILE A 184 -6.78 42.80 9.26
N ASP A 185 -7.93 43.34 9.65
CA ASP A 185 -9.16 42.64 9.95
C ASP A 185 -9.58 41.78 8.75
N THR A 186 -9.69 40.47 8.96
CA THR A 186 -10.62 39.62 8.21
C THR A 186 -11.52 38.93 9.23
N SER A 187 -12.54 39.66 9.64
CA SER A 187 -13.71 39.09 10.30
C SER A 187 -14.44 38.15 9.32
N ASN A 188 -14.95 37.04 9.89
CA ASN A 188 -15.70 35.95 9.27
C ASN A 188 -14.92 34.83 8.55
N ILE A 189 -14.12 34.09 9.34
CA ILE A 189 -14.02 32.64 9.17
C ILE A 189 -14.72 32.01 10.38
N ASN A 190 -15.85 31.34 10.13
CA ASN A 190 -16.59 30.56 11.14
C ASN A 190 -15.74 29.37 11.63
N ASN A 191 -14.90 29.63 12.63
CA ASN A 191 -14.11 28.65 13.37
C ASN A 191 -14.90 28.00 14.52
N SER A 192 -16.08 27.45 14.25
CA SER A 192 -16.91 26.79 15.29
C SER A 192 -16.84 25.26 15.27
N LEU A 193 -16.37 24.64 14.18
CA LEU A 193 -16.34 23.17 14.07
C LEU A 193 -14.98 22.54 14.41
N HIS A 194 -13.89 23.32 14.34
CA HIS A 194 -12.53 22.79 14.51
C HIS A 194 -12.11 22.70 15.99
N GLY A 195 -12.68 23.55 16.85
CA GLY A 195 -12.45 23.51 18.30
C GLY A 195 -13.13 22.32 18.98
N GLU A 196 -14.38 22.03 18.59
CA GLU A 196 -15.16 20.91 19.14
C GLU A 196 -14.57 19.56 18.72
N MET A 197 -14.11 19.40 17.47
CA MET A 197 -13.48 18.14 17.03
C MET A 197 -12.11 17.90 17.70
N SER A 198 -11.30 18.94 17.91
CA SER A 198 -10.01 18.81 18.60
C SER A 198 -10.19 18.46 20.09
N GLN A 199 -11.22 18.98 20.76
CA GLN A 199 -11.54 18.59 22.15
C GLN A 199 -12.13 17.18 22.25
N ILE A 200 -12.92 16.75 21.27
CA ILE A 200 -13.43 15.36 21.23
C ILE A 200 -12.28 14.37 21.02
N ILE A 201 -11.29 14.69 20.17
CA ILE A 201 -10.11 13.85 19.93
C ILE A 201 -9.19 13.83 21.17
N GLU A 202 -8.93 14.96 21.81
CA GLU A 202 -8.17 14.99 23.08
C GLU A 202 -8.87 14.26 24.23
N ASN A 203 -10.20 14.24 24.26
CA ASN A 203 -10.98 13.51 25.26
C ASN A 203 -11.00 12.00 25.02
N PHE A 204 -10.86 11.54 23.77
CA PHE A 204 -10.75 10.12 23.42
C PHE A 204 -9.41 9.51 23.85
N ASP A 205 -8.31 10.26 23.74
CA ASP A 205 -6.98 9.81 24.15
C ASP A 205 -6.77 9.84 25.67
N LYS A 206 -7.58 10.60 26.42
CA LYS A 206 -7.51 10.73 27.90
C LYS A 206 -8.52 9.85 28.64
N MET A 207 -9.35 9.08 27.94
CA MET A 207 -10.33 8.20 28.56
C MET A 207 -9.61 6.99 29.18
N ASN A 208 -9.49 6.97 30.51
CA ASN A 208 -8.96 5.83 31.25
C ASN A 208 -9.92 4.64 31.13
N THR A 209 -9.64 3.72 30.21
CA THR A 209 -10.45 2.51 29.96
C THR A 209 -10.48 1.52 31.12
N LYS A 210 -9.76 1.79 32.22
CA LYS A 210 -9.79 0.96 33.44
C LYS A 210 -11.09 1.06 34.23
N GLU A 211 -11.91 2.12 34.07
CA GLU A 211 -13.05 2.37 34.96
C GLU A 211 -14.40 1.80 34.50
N MET A 212 -14.52 1.20 33.31
CA MET A 212 -15.84 0.79 32.79
C MET A 212 -16.19 -0.71 32.85
N VAL A 213 -15.36 -1.58 33.45
CA VAL A 213 -15.74 -3.00 33.67
C VAL A 213 -15.21 -3.63 34.98
N TYR A 214 -14.34 -2.97 35.76
CA TYR A 214 -13.76 -3.61 36.96
C TYR A 214 -14.58 -3.41 38.25
N THR A 215 -15.83 -3.86 38.25
CA THR A 215 -16.55 -4.12 39.50
C THR A 215 -17.23 -5.46 39.47
N THR A 216 -16.46 -6.50 39.11
CA THR A 216 -16.47 -7.86 39.66
C THR A 216 -15.68 -8.71 38.68
N LEU A 217 -14.70 -9.48 39.15
CA LEU A 217 -14.54 -10.91 38.79
C LEU A 217 -13.22 -11.47 39.31
N THR A 218 -13.40 -12.61 39.96
CA THR A 218 -12.52 -13.44 40.76
C THR A 218 -11.55 -14.28 39.93
N ASN A 219 -10.55 -14.86 40.60
CA ASN A 219 -9.46 -15.77 40.20
C ASN A 219 -9.61 -16.65 38.92
N GLU A 220 -10.81 -16.94 38.41
CA GLU A 220 -11.03 -17.66 37.14
C GLU A 220 -10.58 -16.86 35.90
N VAL A 221 -10.81 -15.54 35.88
CA VAL A 221 -10.36 -14.65 34.77
C VAL A 221 -8.83 -14.57 34.72
N ILE A 222 -8.17 -14.56 35.88
CA ILE A 222 -6.70 -14.55 35.96
C ILE A 222 -6.12 -15.88 35.44
N SER A 223 -6.82 -17.00 35.65
CA SER A 223 -6.41 -18.31 35.14
C SER A 223 -6.61 -18.42 33.63
N SER A 224 -7.69 -17.89 33.07
CA SER A 224 -7.92 -17.86 31.63
C SER A 224 -6.97 -16.89 30.91
N GLU A 225 -6.69 -15.72 31.48
CA GLU A 225 -5.69 -14.77 30.96
C GLU A 225 -4.27 -15.37 30.92
N LYS A 226 -3.84 -16.05 31.99
CA LYS A 226 -2.55 -16.75 32.01
C LYS A 226 -2.47 -17.85 30.95
N ASN A 227 -3.59 -18.51 30.66
CA ASN A 227 -3.65 -19.55 29.63
C ASN A 227 -3.57 -18.94 28.21
N LEU A 228 -4.31 -17.87 27.94
CA LEU A 228 -4.31 -17.16 26.65
C LEU A 228 -2.95 -16.53 26.34
N ASN A 229 -2.28 -15.95 27.34
CA ASN A 229 -0.91 -15.44 27.20
C ASN A 229 0.05 -16.52 26.67
N LYS A 230 -0.03 -17.72 27.25
CA LYS A 230 0.80 -18.85 26.84
C LYS A 230 0.48 -19.27 25.40
N ILE A 231 -0.80 -19.38 25.06
CA ILE A 231 -1.24 -19.73 23.71
C ILE A 231 -0.73 -18.72 22.68
N VAL A 232 -0.84 -17.42 22.95
CA VAL A 232 -0.36 -16.36 22.07
C VAL A 232 1.16 -16.46 21.86
N ASN A 233 1.93 -16.66 22.93
CA ASN A 233 3.38 -16.82 22.82
C ASN A 233 3.77 -18.07 22.01
N ASP A 234 3.05 -19.18 22.20
CA ASP A 234 3.25 -20.41 21.42
C ASP A 234 2.94 -20.18 19.94
N ILE A 235 1.90 -19.40 19.62
CA ILE A 235 1.56 -19.00 18.24
C ILE A 235 2.69 -18.15 17.62
N VAL A 236 3.19 -17.13 18.33
CA VAL A 236 4.28 -16.27 17.82
C VAL A 236 5.55 -17.08 17.59
N LYS A 237 5.87 -18.01 18.50
CA LYS A 237 6.99 -18.94 18.33
C LYS A 237 6.82 -19.85 17.11
N TYR A 238 5.61 -20.38 16.89
CA TYR A 238 5.29 -21.16 15.70
C TYR A 238 5.46 -20.34 14.42
N ILE A 239 4.97 -19.09 14.40
CA ILE A 239 5.17 -18.18 13.27
C ILE A 239 6.66 -17.97 13.01
N PHE A 240 7.46 -17.70 14.06
CA PHE A 240 8.91 -17.54 13.92
C PHE A 240 9.57 -18.77 13.31
N GLN A 241 9.24 -19.97 13.77
CA GLN A 241 9.78 -21.21 13.21
C GLN A 241 9.37 -21.39 11.74
N MET A 242 8.08 -21.22 11.44
CA MET A 242 7.54 -21.37 10.09
C MET A 242 8.19 -20.39 9.10
N VAL A 243 8.33 -19.12 9.50
CA VAL A 243 9.02 -18.09 8.71
C VAL A 243 10.47 -18.50 8.50
N ASN A 244 11.18 -18.99 9.54
CA ASN A 244 12.57 -19.42 9.38
C ASN A 244 12.75 -20.69 8.52
N GLU A 245 11.76 -21.57 8.43
CA GLU A 245 11.81 -22.74 7.55
C GLU A 245 11.61 -22.38 6.06
N GLY A 246 11.36 -21.11 5.74
CA GLY A 246 11.19 -20.66 4.37
C GLY A 246 9.87 -21.09 3.72
N LYS A 247 8.92 -21.57 4.52
CA LYS A 247 7.55 -21.81 4.08
C LYS A 247 6.94 -20.47 3.66
N ASP A 248 6.21 -20.44 2.55
CA ASP A 248 5.65 -19.20 2.02
C ASP A 248 4.74 -18.53 3.06
N THR A 249 5.25 -17.43 3.64
CA THR A 249 4.66 -16.67 4.73
C THR A 249 3.36 -15.97 4.34
N LYS A 250 2.95 -16.04 3.07
CA LYS A 250 1.68 -15.53 2.55
C LYS A 250 0.52 -16.52 2.70
N THR A 251 0.80 -17.77 3.10
CA THR A 251 -0.22 -18.82 3.11
C THR A 251 -0.90 -18.91 4.48
N ILE A 252 -2.09 -18.29 4.59
CA ILE A 252 -2.98 -18.37 5.77
C ILE A 252 -3.28 -19.82 6.21
N LYS A 253 -3.16 -20.80 5.32
CA LYS A 253 -3.40 -22.23 5.59
C LYS A 253 -2.53 -22.78 6.74
N TYR A 254 -1.26 -22.40 6.84
CA TYR A 254 -0.38 -22.98 7.87
C TYR A 254 -0.78 -22.59 9.30
N ILE A 255 -1.22 -21.34 9.47
CA ILE A 255 -1.65 -20.84 10.78
C ILE A 255 -3.04 -21.36 11.13
N LEU A 256 -3.95 -21.45 10.15
CA LEU A 256 -5.27 -22.07 10.35
C LEU A 256 -5.16 -23.57 10.69
N ASN A 257 -4.25 -24.30 10.04
CA ASN A 257 -3.97 -25.69 10.39
C ASN A 257 -3.44 -25.80 11.82
N TYR A 258 -2.48 -24.94 12.21
CA TYR A 258 -1.98 -24.92 13.59
C TYR A 258 -3.10 -24.67 14.61
N PHE A 259 -4.04 -23.76 14.33
CA PHE A 259 -5.18 -23.55 15.20
C PHE A 259 -6.08 -24.78 15.29
N ASN A 260 -6.40 -25.41 14.17
CA ASN A 260 -7.22 -26.62 14.14
C ASN A 260 -6.56 -27.78 14.91
N ASP A 261 -5.27 -28.04 14.66
CA ASP A 261 -4.52 -29.15 15.26
C ASP A 261 -4.40 -29.00 16.78
N ASN A 262 -4.28 -27.76 17.27
CA ASN A 262 -4.17 -27.44 18.69
C ASN A 262 -5.52 -27.07 19.34
N LYS A 263 -6.63 -27.17 18.61
CA LYS A 263 -7.99 -26.79 19.07
C LYS A 263 -8.06 -25.36 19.61
N ILE A 264 -7.32 -24.45 18.99
CA ILE A 264 -7.31 -23.02 19.33
C ILE A 264 -8.47 -22.34 18.61
N ASN A 265 -9.29 -21.60 19.35
CA ASN A 265 -10.32 -20.75 18.78
C ASN A 265 -9.70 -19.42 18.32
N SER A 266 -9.47 -19.28 17.01
CA SER A 266 -8.88 -18.08 16.41
C SER A 266 -9.66 -16.80 16.70
N LYS A 267 -10.99 -16.89 16.78
CA LYS A 267 -11.86 -15.74 17.07
C LYS A 267 -11.70 -15.25 18.50
N GLU A 268 -11.62 -16.18 19.47
CA GLU A 268 -11.35 -15.87 20.87
C GLU A 268 -9.98 -15.18 21.03
N ILE A 269 -8.95 -15.70 20.36
CA ILE A 269 -7.62 -15.08 20.36
C ILE A 269 -7.68 -13.67 19.75
N TYR A 270 -8.33 -13.51 18.60
CA TYR A 270 -8.44 -12.20 17.95
C TYR A 270 -9.15 -11.16 18.84
N ASP A 271 -10.28 -11.52 19.42
CA ASP A 271 -11.06 -10.62 20.28
C ASP A 271 -10.26 -10.25 21.55
N TRP A 272 -9.50 -11.20 22.10
CA TRP A 272 -8.61 -10.95 23.24
C TRP A 272 -7.44 -10.02 22.89
N LEU A 273 -6.84 -10.17 21.70
CA LEU A 273 -5.74 -9.31 21.23
C LEU A 273 -6.17 -7.86 21.02
N LEU A 274 -7.44 -7.62 20.66
CA LEU A 274 -7.96 -6.25 20.46
C LEU A 274 -7.88 -5.42 21.75
N ILE A 275 -8.14 -6.06 22.90
CA ILE A 275 -8.17 -5.40 24.22
C ILE A 275 -6.83 -5.49 24.97
N ASN A 276 -5.94 -6.44 24.63
CA ASN A 276 -4.66 -6.66 25.30
C ASN A 276 -3.44 -6.26 24.45
N GLN A 277 -3.22 -4.96 24.26
CA GLN A 277 -2.09 -4.42 23.48
C GLN A 277 -0.92 -3.94 24.37
N ASN A 278 -0.67 -4.62 25.48
CA ASN A 278 0.38 -4.27 26.46
C ASN A 278 1.70 -5.04 26.27
N ASN A 279 1.76 -5.98 25.33
CA ASN A 279 2.93 -6.81 25.05
C ASN A 279 3.27 -6.76 23.54
N SER A 280 4.57 -6.77 23.22
CA SER A 280 5.07 -6.72 21.85
C SER A 280 4.59 -7.89 20.98
N ASP A 281 4.54 -9.11 21.54
CA ASP A 281 4.06 -10.31 20.85
C ASP A 281 2.57 -10.20 20.52
N PHE A 282 1.79 -9.57 21.40
CA PHE A 282 0.34 -9.42 21.22
C PHE A 282 0.04 -8.39 20.14
N ILE A 283 0.74 -7.25 20.20
CA ILE A 283 0.65 -6.21 19.17
C ILE A 283 1.11 -6.78 17.82
N PHE A 284 2.22 -7.53 17.79
CA PHE A 284 2.69 -8.20 16.59
C PHE A 284 1.66 -9.17 16.04
N LEU A 285 1.10 -10.08 16.88
CA LEU A 285 0.16 -11.08 16.42
C LEU A 285 -1.13 -10.45 15.88
N LEU A 286 -1.62 -9.39 16.53
CA LEU A 286 -2.74 -8.61 16.01
C LEU A 286 -2.39 -7.98 14.65
N GLY A 287 -1.19 -7.43 14.50
CA GLY A 287 -0.69 -6.92 13.23
C GLY A 287 -0.62 -8.01 12.15
N TYR A 288 -0.16 -9.20 12.52
CA TYR A 288 -0.06 -10.37 11.65
C TYR A 288 -1.45 -10.87 11.19
N PHE A 289 -2.46 -10.85 12.07
CA PHE A 289 -3.83 -11.19 11.70
C PHE A 289 -4.40 -10.20 10.69
N ASN A 290 -4.15 -8.89 10.86
CA ASN A 290 -4.54 -7.88 9.88
C ASN A 290 -3.76 -8.03 8.56
N TYR A 291 -2.49 -8.42 8.63
CA TYR A 291 -1.65 -8.67 7.45
C TYR A 291 -2.17 -9.82 6.58
N LEU A 292 -2.66 -10.90 7.21
CA LEU A 292 -3.19 -12.08 6.52
C LEU A 292 -4.71 -12.06 6.29
N GLY A 293 -5.47 -11.28 7.07
CA GLY A 293 -6.94 -11.31 7.08
C GLY A 293 -7.51 -12.48 7.90
N ILE A 294 -6.94 -12.75 9.08
CA ILE A 294 -7.42 -13.80 10.00
C ILE A 294 -8.46 -13.18 10.94
N GLU A 295 -9.69 -13.70 10.93
CA GLU A 295 -10.85 -13.18 11.70
C GLU A 295 -11.20 -11.70 11.45
N THR A 296 -10.59 -11.09 10.43
CA THR A 296 -10.79 -9.72 9.97
C THR A 296 -10.53 -9.64 8.46
N SER A 297 -11.01 -8.58 7.81
CA SER A 297 -10.56 -8.25 6.45
C SER A 297 -9.06 -7.93 6.45
N LYS A 298 -8.39 -8.29 5.36
CA LYS A 298 -6.96 -7.97 5.17
C LYS A 298 -6.75 -6.46 5.16
N ASP A 299 -6.01 -5.95 6.13
CA ASP A 299 -5.68 -4.54 6.29
C ASP A 299 -4.18 -4.37 6.53
N ARG A 300 -3.45 -4.15 5.44
CA ARG A 300 -1.98 -4.00 5.48
C ARG A 300 -1.54 -2.70 6.15
N LYS A 301 -2.37 -1.65 6.13
CA LYS A 301 -2.03 -0.37 6.77
C LYS A 301 -2.14 -0.50 8.28
N LYS A 302 -3.23 -1.08 8.77
CA LYS A 302 -3.38 -1.39 10.19
C LYS A 302 -2.30 -2.34 10.67
N ALA A 303 -1.97 -3.37 9.88
CA ALA A 303 -0.86 -4.27 10.18
C ALA A 303 0.47 -3.53 10.34
N PHE A 304 0.84 -2.68 9.37
CA PHE A 304 2.08 -1.88 9.45
C PHE A 304 2.09 -0.96 10.67
N ASN A 305 0.99 -0.24 10.92
CA ASN A 305 0.87 0.65 12.08
C ASN A 305 1.01 -0.11 13.41
N LEU A 306 0.53 -1.35 13.49
CA LEU A 306 0.73 -2.21 14.65
C LEU A 306 2.20 -2.65 14.76
N PHE A 307 2.83 -3.01 13.65
CA PHE A 307 4.24 -3.40 13.67
C PHE A 307 5.15 -2.25 14.16
N ILE A 308 5.01 -1.04 13.62
CA ILE A 308 5.86 0.09 14.02
C ILE A 308 5.62 0.59 15.46
N LYS A 309 4.50 0.19 16.10
CA LYS A 309 4.26 0.46 17.53
C LYS A 309 5.16 -0.37 18.44
N VAL A 310 5.62 -1.53 17.96
CA VAL A 310 6.51 -2.39 18.73
C VAL A 310 7.92 -1.78 18.73
N PRO A 311 8.56 -1.57 19.89
CA PRO A 311 9.91 -1.00 19.94
C PRO A 311 10.88 -1.82 19.09
N GLU A 312 11.64 -1.13 18.23
CA GLU A 312 12.48 -1.77 17.21
C GLU A 312 13.43 -2.80 17.82
N GLN A 313 13.97 -2.57 19.01
CA GLN A 313 14.93 -3.46 19.66
C GLN A 313 14.33 -4.77 20.20
N ASN A 314 13.00 -4.88 20.28
CA ASN A 314 12.35 -5.90 21.10
C ASN A 314 11.70 -7.05 20.32
N HIS A 315 11.62 -7.00 18.98
CA HIS A 315 10.89 -8.05 18.24
C HIS A 315 11.40 -8.28 16.79
N ILE A 316 12.08 -9.41 16.59
CA ILE A 316 12.73 -9.79 15.31
C ILE A 316 11.74 -9.86 14.14
N LEU A 317 10.56 -10.48 14.35
CA LEU A 317 9.57 -10.60 13.28
C LEU A 317 9.03 -9.23 12.87
N THR A 318 8.89 -8.31 13.82
CA THR A 318 8.41 -6.96 13.51
C THR A 318 9.39 -6.25 12.60
N GLN A 319 10.69 -6.26 12.93
CA GLN A 319 11.73 -5.68 12.07
C GLN A 319 11.65 -6.25 10.64
N TYR A 320 11.52 -7.58 10.54
CA TYR A 320 11.37 -8.25 9.24
C TYR A 320 10.10 -7.81 8.48
N TYR A 321 8.93 -7.81 9.12
CA TYR A 321 7.67 -7.43 8.46
C TYR A 321 7.61 -5.95 8.10
N VAL A 322 8.15 -5.05 8.93
CA VAL A 322 8.29 -3.62 8.59
C VAL A 322 9.25 -3.44 7.42
N GLY A 323 10.37 -4.18 7.40
CA GLY A 323 11.32 -4.18 6.29
C GLY A 323 10.66 -4.63 4.97
N LEU A 324 9.86 -5.69 5.02
CA LEU A 324 9.04 -6.13 3.88
C LEU A 324 8.09 -5.04 3.40
N CYS A 325 7.46 -4.31 4.34
CA CYS A 325 6.55 -3.22 4.00
C CYS A 325 7.26 -2.11 3.22
N TYR A 326 8.46 -1.72 3.64
CA TYR A 326 9.26 -0.70 2.94
C TYR A 326 9.87 -1.21 1.63
N GLN A 327 10.25 -2.49 1.54
CA GLN A 327 10.78 -3.05 0.30
C GLN A 327 9.71 -3.12 -0.81
N VAL A 328 8.51 -3.57 -0.47
CA VAL A 328 7.41 -3.77 -1.44
C VAL A 328 6.60 -2.49 -1.64
N GLY A 329 6.65 -1.56 -0.69
CA GLY A 329 5.83 -0.36 -0.67
C GLY A 329 4.34 -0.71 -0.54
N TYR A 330 3.92 -1.32 0.57
CA TYR A 330 2.52 -1.74 0.68
C TYR A 330 1.53 -0.57 0.58
N GLY A 331 0.49 -0.74 -0.25
CA GLY A 331 -0.46 0.34 -0.53
C GLY A 331 0.09 1.42 -1.47
N THR A 332 1.17 1.17 -2.21
CA THR A 332 1.67 2.08 -3.26
C THR A 332 1.03 1.86 -4.63
N CYS A 333 0.08 0.94 -4.78
CA CYS A 333 -0.73 0.94 -6.00
C CYS A 333 -1.53 2.25 -6.09
N GLY A 334 -1.73 2.74 -7.31
CA GLY A 334 -2.08 4.13 -7.59
C GLY A 334 -3.26 4.66 -6.76
N TYR A 335 -4.26 3.81 -6.48
CA TYR A 335 -5.37 4.16 -5.58
C TYR A 335 -4.91 4.52 -4.16
N PHE A 336 -4.18 3.65 -3.45
CA PHE A 336 -3.83 3.88 -2.05
C PHE A 336 -2.75 4.95 -1.88
N TYR A 337 -1.80 5.07 -2.80
CA TYR A 337 -0.83 6.18 -2.80
C TYR A 337 -1.55 7.52 -2.97
N PHE A 338 -2.55 7.57 -3.87
CA PHE A 338 -3.35 8.76 -4.16
C PHE A 338 -4.16 9.26 -2.95
N TYR A 339 -4.55 8.37 -2.02
CA TYR A 339 -5.20 8.76 -0.77
C TYR A 339 -4.24 8.99 0.41
N GLY A 340 -2.91 8.91 0.21
CA GLY A 340 -1.94 8.90 1.30
C GLY A 340 -2.10 7.70 2.25
N ILE A 341 -2.64 6.59 1.73
CA ILE A 341 -2.95 5.35 2.46
C ILE A 341 -1.82 4.31 2.27
N GLY A 342 -0.82 4.59 1.42
CA GLY A 342 0.32 3.72 1.13
C GLY A 342 1.62 4.05 1.86
N ILE A 343 2.51 3.05 1.96
CA ILE A 343 3.89 3.17 2.43
C ILE A 343 4.78 3.22 1.20
N SER A 344 5.44 4.34 0.92
CA SER A 344 6.36 4.43 -0.23
C SER A 344 7.47 3.38 -0.15
N VAL A 345 7.87 2.86 -1.31
CA VAL A 345 9.05 2.00 -1.40
C VAL A 345 10.25 2.77 -0.85
N ASN A 346 10.95 2.18 0.11
CA ASN A 346 12.14 2.73 0.72
C ASN A 346 13.15 1.61 0.99
N TYR A 347 14.00 1.34 0.00
CA TYR A 347 15.00 0.29 0.12
C TYR A 347 16.03 0.58 1.22
N GLN A 348 16.36 1.84 1.50
CA GLN A 348 17.30 2.18 2.58
C GLN A 348 16.75 1.75 3.95
N LYS A 349 15.48 2.07 4.26
CA LYS A 349 14.84 1.62 5.50
C LYS A 349 14.66 0.11 5.55
N ALA A 350 14.29 -0.51 4.42
CA ALA A 350 14.21 -1.96 4.35
C ALA A 350 15.55 -2.63 4.66
N PHE A 351 16.65 -2.07 4.13
CA PHE A 351 18.01 -2.54 4.38
C PHE A 351 18.34 -2.49 5.87
N GLU A 352 18.12 -1.35 6.52
CA GLU A 352 18.40 -1.16 7.95
C GLU A 352 17.62 -2.17 8.81
N LEU A 353 16.34 -2.36 8.54
CA LEU A 353 15.48 -3.29 9.28
C LEU A 353 15.86 -4.76 9.05
N TYR A 354 16.20 -5.13 7.82
CA TYR A 354 16.72 -6.46 7.56
C TYR A 354 18.09 -6.68 8.17
N GLN A 355 18.95 -5.66 8.21
CA GLN A 355 20.25 -5.75 8.86
C GLN A 355 20.09 -6.01 10.37
N GLN A 356 19.15 -5.33 11.03
CA GLN A 356 18.82 -5.59 12.43
C GLN A 356 18.31 -7.02 12.64
N ALA A 357 17.32 -7.46 11.86
CA ALA A 357 16.74 -8.80 12.00
C ALA A 357 17.76 -9.91 11.66
N ALA A 358 18.61 -9.68 10.66
CA ALA A 358 19.67 -10.59 10.24
C ALA A 358 20.75 -10.77 11.32
N ASN A 359 21.11 -9.67 12.00
CA ASN A 359 22.04 -9.68 13.13
C ASN A 359 21.50 -10.47 14.33
N LEU A 360 20.18 -10.49 14.50
CA LEU A 360 19.48 -11.31 15.50
C LEU A 360 19.23 -12.76 15.05
N GLY A 361 19.76 -13.15 13.88
CA GLY A 361 19.74 -14.53 13.40
C GLY A 361 18.57 -14.90 12.48
N HIS A 362 17.68 -13.97 12.13
CA HIS A 362 16.52 -14.28 11.28
C HIS A 362 16.94 -14.70 9.87
N CYS A 363 16.65 -15.94 9.47
CA CYS A 363 17.26 -16.52 8.28
C CYS A 363 16.77 -15.88 6.97
N ILE A 364 15.49 -15.50 6.87
CA ILE A 364 14.96 -14.83 5.68
C ILE A 364 15.46 -13.39 5.61
N ALA A 365 15.64 -12.72 6.77
CA ALA A 365 16.20 -11.38 6.77
C ALA A 365 17.65 -11.40 6.28
N GLN A 366 18.44 -12.41 6.68
CA GLN A 366 19.79 -12.63 6.15
C GLN A 366 19.77 -12.85 4.63
N TYR A 367 18.83 -13.65 4.11
CA TYR A 367 18.67 -13.82 2.66
C TYR A 367 18.28 -12.52 1.95
N ASN A 368 17.30 -11.77 2.47
CA ASN A 368 16.86 -10.52 1.86
C ASN A 368 17.98 -9.47 1.89
N LEU A 369 18.74 -9.40 2.98
CA LEU A 369 19.91 -8.55 3.10
C LEU A 369 20.98 -8.92 2.06
N ALA A 370 21.21 -10.22 1.84
CA ALA A 370 22.11 -10.71 0.79
C ALA A 370 21.64 -10.31 -0.62
N ASP A 371 20.35 -10.47 -0.91
CA ASP A 371 19.72 -10.02 -2.17
C ASP A 371 19.93 -8.49 -2.36
N MET A 372 19.82 -7.70 -1.29
CA MET A 372 20.02 -6.25 -1.35
C MET A 372 21.47 -5.87 -1.68
N TYR A 373 22.44 -6.55 -1.09
CA TYR A 373 23.85 -6.41 -1.45
C TYR A 373 24.16 -6.92 -2.88
N GLU A 374 23.54 -8.02 -3.33
CA GLU A 374 23.76 -8.59 -4.67
C GLU A 374 23.31 -7.62 -5.77
N TYR A 375 22.16 -6.99 -5.58
CA TYR A 375 21.53 -6.12 -6.58
C TYR A 375 21.72 -4.62 -6.31
N GLY A 376 22.38 -4.23 -5.22
CA GLY A 376 22.56 -2.82 -4.85
C GLY A 376 21.25 -2.10 -4.53
N LYS A 377 20.31 -2.77 -3.84
CA LYS A 377 19.00 -2.20 -3.50
C LYS A 377 19.09 -1.47 -2.17
N GLY A 378 19.05 -0.13 -2.18
CA GLY A 378 19.11 0.66 -0.95
C GLY A 378 20.45 0.59 -0.22
N ILE A 379 21.48 0.07 -0.88
CA ILE A 379 22.87 0.02 -0.43
C ILE A 379 23.76 -0.15 -1.68
N GLU A 380 25.04 0.19 -1.58
CA GLU A 380 26.00 -0.13 -2.65
C GLU A 380 26.09 -1.64 -2.86
N LYS A 381 26.20 -2.04 -4.13
CA LYS A 381 26.35 -3.45 -4.51
C LYS A 381 27.66 -4.01 -3.96
N ASP A 382 27.57 -5.09 -3.21
CA ASP A 382 28.74 -5.82 -2.68
C ASP A 382 28.49 -7.33 -2.73
N ILE A 383 29.10 -8.00 -3.70
CA ILE A 383 28.95 -9.45 -3.89
C ILE A 383 29.56 -10.25 -2.73
N ASN A 384 30.62 -9.76 -2.09
CA ASN A 384 31.24 -10.47 -0.96
C ASN A 384 30.32 -10.45 0.26
N GLN A 385 29.68 -9.32 0.55
CA GLN A 385 28.66 -9.23 1.59
C GLN A 385 27.44 -10.09 1.24
N ALA A 386 27.00 -10.09 -0.02
CA ALA A 386 25.91 -10.97 -0.47
C ALA A 386 26.23 -12.44 -0.20
N ILE A 387 27.41 -12.92 -0.60
CA ILE A 387 27.85 -14.31 -0.35
C ILE A 387 27.90 -14.61 1.15
N TYR A 388 28.43 -13.70 1.97
CA TYR A 388 28.50 -13.87 3.42
C TYR A 388 27.11 -14.05 4.06
N TRP A 389 26.15 -13.20 3.68
CA TRP A 389 24.80 -13.25 4.24
C TRP A 389 23.98 -14.43 3.69
N TYR A 390 24.14 -14.78 2.41
CA TYR A 390 23.56 -16.00 1.88
C TYR A 390 24.11 -17.24 2.59
N ASP A 391 25.42 -17.31 2.85
CA ASP A 391 26.04 -18.43 3.56
C ASP A 391 25.49 -18.60 4.97
N LYS A 392 25.31 -17.50 5.70
CA LYS A 392 24.62 -17.53 7.01
C LYS A 392 23.19 -18.07 6.92
N SER A 393 22.40 -17.57 5.96
CA SER A 393 21.01 -18.02 5.77
C SER A 393 20.93 -19.50 5.35
N ALA A 394 21.83 -19.92 4.45
CA ALA A 394 21.91 -21.28 3.93
C ALA A 394 22.29 -22.31 5.01
N LYS A 395 23.20 -21.95 5.93
CA LYS A 395 23.57 -22.77 7.10
C LYS A 395 22.41 -23.01 8.07
N GLN A 396 21.40 -22.14 8.06
CA GLN A 396 20.17 -22.33 8.82
C GLN A 396 19.11 -23.15 8.06
N GLY A 397 19.46 -23.69 6.88
CA GLY A 397 18.57 -24.55 6.10
C GLY A 397 17.68 -23.81 5.10
N TYR A 398 17.85 -22.50 4.90
CA TYR A 398 17.02 -21.77 3.94
C TYR A 398 17.38 -22.14 2.49
N GLN A 399 16.52 -22.93 1.85
CA GLN A 399 16.79 -23.52 0.52
C GLN A 399 17.07 -22.47 -0.57
N ARG A 400 16.39 -21.31 -0.54
CA ARG A 400 16.64 -20.26 -1.55
C ARG A 400 18.04 -19.67 -1.41
N ALA A 401 18.55 -19.51 -0.19
CA ALA A 401 19.93 -19.07 0.04
C ALA A 401 20.95 -20.11 -0.46
N GLN A 402 20.71 -21.40 -0.19
CA GLN A 402 21.56 -22.49 -0.70
C GLN A 402 21.63 -22.47 -2.23
N ASN A 403 20.47 -22.38 -2.89
CA ASN A 403 20.38 -22.30 -4.34
C ASN A 403 21.07 -21.06 -4.91
N LYS A 404 21.03 -19.92 -4.21
CA LYS A 404 21.75 -18.70 -4.63
C LYS A 404 23.25 -18.82 -4.49
N LEU A 405 23.76 -19.37 -3.38
CA LEU A 405 25.19 -19.64 -3.23
C LEU A 405 25.73 -20.56 -4.30
N GLU A 406 25.00 -21.62 -4.65
CA GLU A 406 25.42 -22.52 -5.72
C GLU A 406 25.53 -21.79 -7.07
N LYS A 407 24.60 -20.88 -7.37
CA LYS A 407 24.64 -20.07 -8.59
C LYS A 407 25.83 -19.09 -8.58
N LEU A 408 26.06 -18.41 -7.46
CA LEU A 408 27.18 -17.46 -7.33
C LEU A 408 28.54 -18.17 -7.41
N ARG A 409 28.67 -19.38 -6.87
CA ARG A 409 29.89 -20.21 -6.96
C ARG A 409 30.15 -20.80 -8.35
N LYS A 410 29.13 -20.88 -9.21
CA LYS A 410 29.27 -21.34 -10.61
C LYS A 410 29.63 -20.22 -11.59
N ASN A 411 29.43 -18.96 -11.18
CA ASN A 411 29.63 -17.78 -12.03
C ASN A 411 30.87 -16.94 -11.65
N ASN A 412 31.60 -17.34 -10.60
CA ASN A 412 32.94 -16.87 -10.23
C ASN A 412 33.94 -17.98 -10.52
#